data_AF-A0A316D4Y6-F1
#
_entry.id   AF-A0A316D4Y6-F1
#
_cell.length_a   1.000
_cell.length_b   1.000
_cell.length_c   1.000
_cell.angle_alpha   90.00
_cell.angle_beta   90.00
_cell.angle_gamma   90.00
#
_symmetry.space_group_name_H-M   'P 1'
#
loop_
_entity.id
_entity.type
_entity.pdbx_description
1 polymer ?
#
loop_
_entity_poly.entity_id
_entity_poly.type
_entity_poly.pdbx_seq_one_letter_code
_entity_poly.pdbx_strand_id
1 'polypeptide(L)'
;MEKQEQARQPQGGRWQRLTDWLRGRGPVEEETSDYDKLRLEIEQAHKEWSIAQQHIDHVSEPELIDHAIYHLEATERKYGYLLREAKKRYAQQSDKMTETSL
;
A
#
# COMPACT_ATOMS: atom_id res chain seq x y z
N MET A 1 -45.06 24.62 38.65
CA MET A 1 -43.82 25.14 38.03
C MET A 1 -42.83 23.98 37.98
N GLU A 2 -42.95 23.11 36.98
CA GLU A 2 -42.03 21.98 36.80
C GLU A 2 -41.17 22.29 35.58
N LYS A 3 -39.87 22.40 35.84
CA LYS A 3 -38.85 22.77 34.87
C LYS A 3 -38.78 21.70 33.79
N GLN A 4 -38.88 22.17 32.55
CA GLN A 4 -38.47 21.43 31.36
C GLN A 4 -36.99 21.05 31.49
N GLU A 5 -36.69 19.76 31.46
CA GLU A 5 -35.33 19.27 31.28
C GLU A 5 -35.22 18.65 29.88
N GLN A 6 -35.13 19.54 28.89
CA GLN A 6 -34.75 19.17 27.53
C GLN A 6 -33.29 18.71 27.54
N ALA A 7 -33.09 17.40 27.48
CA ALA A 7 -31.81 16.79 27.15
C ALA A 7 -31.44 17.19 25.71
N ARG A 8 -30.71 18.29 25.57
CA ARG A 8 -30.03 18.70 24.34
C ARG A 8 -29.03 17.61 23.98
N GLN A 9 -29.31 16.88 22.91
CA GLN A 9 -28.35 15.98 22.28
C GLN A 9 -27.17 16.81 21.75
N PRO A 10 -25.91 16.51 22.13
CA PRO A 10 -24.76 17.15 21.51
C PRO A 10 -24.56 16.56 20.12
N GLN A 11 -24.78 17.41 19.13
CA GLN A 11 -24.37 17.22 17.74
C GLN A 11 -22.87 16.93 17.65
N GLY A 12 -22.52 15.91 16.87
CA GLY A 12 -21.17 15.69 16.38
C GLY A 12 -20.67 14.27 16.63
N GLY A 13 -20.81 13.42 15.60
CA GLY A 13 -20.15 12.16 15.20
C GLY A 13 -19.07 11.46 16.05
N ARG A 14 -18.97 11.71 17.35
CA ARG A 14 -18.01 11.14 18.30
C ARG A 14 -18.65 10.07 19.15
N TRP A 15 -19.92 10.25 19.54
CA TRP A 15 -20.68 9.25 20.27
C TRP A 15 -21.00 8.01 19.43
N GLN A 16 -21.27 8.16 18.11
CA GLN A 16 -21.44 6.99 17.24
C GLN A 16 -20.16 6.12 17.17
N ARG A 17 -18.99 6.75 16.97
CA ARG A 17 -17.68 6.04 16.91
C ARG A 17 -17.35 5.30 18.21
N LEU A 18 -17.70 5.89 19.36
CA LEU A 18 -17.49 5.30 20.68
C LEU A 18 -18.43 4.09 20.91
N THR A 19 -19.69 4.21 20.49
CA THR A 19 -20.66 3.09 20.59
C THR A 19 -20.37 1.94 19.63
N ASP A 20 -19.79 2.23 18.46
CA ASP A 20 -19.35 1.21 17.50
C ASP A 20 -18.10 0.47 18.00
N TRP A 21 -17.15 1.18 18.64
CA TRP A 21 -16.01 0.56 19.34
C TRP A 21 -16.45 -0.36 20.49
N LEU A 22 -17.41 0.08 21.33
CA LEU A 22 -17.97 -0.72 22.43
C LEU A 22 -18.71 -2.00 21.98
N ARG A 23 -19.27 -2.00 20.77
CA ARG A 23 -19.98 -3.16 20.18
C ARG A 23 -19.06 -4.12 19.42
N GLY A 24 -17.74 -3.93 19.49
CA GLY A 24 -16.78 -4.73 18.72
C GLY A 24 -16.85 -4.47 17.21
N ARG A 25 -17.52 -3.38 16.79
CA ARG A 25 -17.63 -2.93 15.39
C ARG A 25 -16.77 -1.68 15.19
N GLY A 26 -15.58 -1.66 15.79
CA GLY A 26 -14.56 -0.67 15.47
C GLY A 26 -14.23 -0.71 13.98
N PRO A 27 -13.62 0.35 13.41
CA PRO A 27 -13.12 0.28 12.05
C PRO A 27 -12.23 -0.95 11.94
N VAL A 28 -12.62 -1.88 11.08
CA VAL A 28 -11.78 -3.00 10.70
C VAL A 28 -10.65 -2.36 9.93
N GLU A 29 -9.52 -2.13 10.60
CA GLU A 29 -8.26 -1.88 9.91
C GLU A 29 -8.02 -3.16 9.10
N GLU A 30 -8.35 -3.12 7.81
CA GLU A 30 -8.03 -4.21 6.88
C GLU A 30 -6.51 -4.34 6.89
N GLU A 31 -6.03 -5.26 7.71
CA GLU A 31 -4.62 -5.62 7.83
C GLU A 31 -4.24 -6.28 6.51
N THR A 32 -3.86 -5.46 5.52
CA THR A 32 -3.41 -5.94 4.21
C THR A 32 -2.24 -6.89 4.44
N SER A 33 -2.35 -8.10 3.89
CA SER A 33 -1.31 -9.11 4.01
C SER A 33 0.01 -8.55 3.46
N ASP A 34 1.15 -8.95 4.05
CA ASP A 34 2.47 -8.55 3.55
C ASP A 34 2.69 -8.98 2.09
N TYR A 35 1.96 -10.00 1.63
CA TYR A 35 1.91 -10.39 0.22
C TYR A 35 1.16 -9.39 -0.65
N ASP A 36 0.03 -8.87 -0.18
CA ASP A 36 -0.73 -7.86 -0.91
C ASP A 36 0.05 -6.54 -0.99
N LYS A 37 0.73 -6.15 0.08
CA LYS A 37 1.63 -4.99 0.07
C LYS A 37 2.74 -5.15 -0.96
N LEU A 38 3.43 -6.30 -0.96
CA LEU A 38 4.49 -6.58 -1.92
C LEU A 38 3.96 -6.60 -3.36
N ARG A 39 2.78 -7.17 -3.59
CA ARG A 39 2.14 -7.17 -4.91
C ARG A 39 1.86 -5.76 -5.40
N LEU A 40 1.29 -4.91 -4.54
CA LEU A 40 1.02 -3.51 -4.86
C LEU A 40 2.31 -2.73 -5.14
N GLU A 41 3.38 -2.97 -4.38
CA GLU A 41 4.69 -2.36 -4.63
C GLU A 41 5.27 -2.77 -6.00
N ILE A 42 5.11 -4.03 -6.39
CA ILE A 42 5.55 -4.53 -7.70
C ILE A 42 4.77 -3.86 -8.83
N GLU A 43 3.43 -3.79 -8.71
CA GLU A 43 2.57 -3.14 -9.69
C GLU A 43 2.92 -1.66 -9.86
N GLN A 44 3.17 -0.97 -8.73
CA GLN A 44 3.58 0.43 -8.72
C GLN A 44 4.96 0.62 -9.34
N ALA A 45 5.95 -0.21 -9.00
CA ALA A 45 7.29 -0.13 -9.58
C ALA A 45 7.29 -0.42 -11.09
N HIS A 46 6.46 -1.35 -11.55
CA HIS A 46 6.28 -1.62 -12.98
C HIS A 46 5.71 -0.40 -13.72
N LYS A 47 4.70 0.26 -13.13
CA LYS A 47 4.12 1.48 -13.69
C LYS A 47 5.15 2.62 -13.74
N GLU A 48 5.91 2.81 -12.67
CA GLU A 48 7.00 3.81 -12.62
C GLU A 48 8.05 3.56 -13.69
N TRP A 49 8.46 2.30 -13.87
CA TRP A 49 9.42 1.93 -14.91
C TRP A 49 8.89 2.17 -16.31
N SER A 50 7.62 1.80 -16.58
CA SER A 50 6.97 2.08 -17.86
C SER A 50 6.89 3.58 -18.16
N ILE A 51 6.57 4.41 -17.15
CA ILE A 51 6.59 5.87 -17.29
C ILE A 51 8.01 6.37 -17.58
N ALA A 52 9.03 5.83 -16.92
CA ALA A 52 10.41 6.21 -17.15
C ALA A 52 10.91 5.85 -18.56
N GLN A 53 10.49 4.69 -19.09
CA GLN A 53 10.74 4.28 -20.48
C GLN A 53 10.10 5.26 -21.46
N GLN A 54 8.87 5.67 -21.22
CA GLN A 54 8.26 6.72 -22.04
C GLN A 54 8.98 8.06 -21.88
N HIS A 55 9.43 8.41 -20.68
CA HIS A 55 10.05 9.71 -20.44
C HIS A 55 11.36 9.90 -21.22
N ILE A 56 12.22 8.88 -21.30
CA ILE A 56 13.49 8.97 -22.04
C ILE A 56 13.27 9.18 -23.54
N ASP A 57 12.18 8.65 -24.10
CA ASP A 57 11.85 8.81 -25.53
C ASP A 57 11.39 10.25 -25.86
N HIS A 58 10.90 11.00 -24.86
CA HIS A 58 10.33 12.34 -25.07
C HIS A 58 11.19 13.47 -24.51
N VAL A 59 12.22 13.18 -23.70
CA VAL A 59 13.09 14.22 -23.15
C VAL A 59 13.93 14.85 -24.27
N SER A 60 13.78 16.17 -24.45
CA SER A 60 14.48 16.92 -25.51
C SER A 60 15.51 17.91 -24.94
N GLU A 61 15.38 18.25 -23.65
CA GLU A 61 16.28 19.17 -22.97
C GLU A 61 17.59 18.46 -22.61
N PRO A 62 18.75 18.89 -23.16
CA PRO A 62 20.02 18.21 -22.95
C PRO A 62 20.42 18.08 -21.48
N GLU A 63 20.09 19.09 -20.66
CA GLU A 63 20.38 19.12 -19.22
C GLU A 63 19.55 18.09 -18.42
N LEU A 64 18.47 17.55 -19.00
CA LEU A 64 17.58 16.58 -18.35
C LEU A 64 17.82 15.15 -18.81
N ILE A 65 18.63 14.91 -19.84
CA ILE A 65 18.90 13.58 -20.39
C ILE A 65 19.52 12.67 -19.33
N ASP A 66 20.57 13.14 -18.65
CA ASP A 66 21.25 12.36 -17.61
C ASP A 66 20.30 11.98 -16.47
N HIS A 67 19.42 12.92 -16.09
CA HIS A 67 18.39 12.66 -15.10
C HIS A 67 17.39 11.59 -15.58
N ALA A 68 16.93 11.67 -16.83
CA ALA A 68 16.01 10.69 -17.41
C ALA A 68 16.62 9.29 -17.49
N ILE A 69 17.90 9.18 -17.86
CA ILE A 69 18.65 7.91 -17.86
C ILE A 69 18.75 7.36 -16.45
N TYR A 70 19.18 8.18 -15.49
CA TYR A 70 19.30 7.75 -14.09
C TYR A 70 17.96 7.26 -13.53
N HIS A 71 16.88 7.99 -13.81
CA HIS A 71 15.53 7.64 -13.36
C HIS A 71 15.05 6.31 -13.98
N LEU A 72 15.31 6.09 -15.28
CA LEU A 72 15.01 4.83 -15.95
C LEU A 72 15.75 3.65 -15.29
N GLU A 73 17.06 3.78 -15.06
CA GLU A 73 17.83 2.70 -14.44
C GLU A 73 17.40 2.45 -12.98
N ALA A 74 17.08 3.51 -12.22
CA ALA A 74 16.65 3.39 -10.84
C ALA A 74 15.32 2.64 -10.72
N THR A 75 14.36 2.96 -11.59
CA THR A 75 13.04 2.30 -11.61
C THR A 75 13.13 0.86 -12.09
N GLU A 76 13.96 0.55 -13.09
CA GLU A 76 14.24 -0.83 -13.52
C GLU A 76 14.83 -1.66 -12.37
N ARG A 77 15.86 -1.14 -11.70
CA ARG A 77 16.52 -1.83 -10.59
C ARG A 77 15.57 -2.09 -9.43
N LYS A 78 14.70 -1.13 -9.10
CA LYS A 78 13.66 -1.26 -8.07
C LYS A 78 12.67 -2.37 -8.43
N TYR A 79 12.12 -2.34 -9.65
CA TYR A 79 11.19 -3.36 -10.11
C TYR A 79 11.82 -4.77 -10.09
N GLY A 80 13.03 -4.91 -10.64
CA GLY A 80 13.75 -6.18 -10.64
C GLY A 80 14.07 -6.69 -9.23
N TYR A 81 14.37 -5.81 -8.28
CA TYR A 81 14.55 -6.18 -6.86
C TYR A 81 13.27 -6.76 -6.26
N LEU A 82 12.13 -6.09 -6.44
CA LEU A 82 10.85 -6.52 -5.88
C LEU A 82 10.40 -7.87 -6.43
N LEU A 83 10.62 -8.13 -7.72
CA LEU A 83 10.36 -9.46 -8.31
C LEU A 83 11.19 -10.58 -7.67
N ARG A 84 12.48 -10.32 -7.43
CA ARG A 84 13.36 -11.28 -6.75
C ARG A 84 12.89 -11.53 -5.32
N GLU A 85 12.45 -10.49 -4.63
CA GLU A 85 11.92 -10.58 -3.27
C GLU A 85 10.63 -11.40 -3.22
N ALA A 86 9.68 -11.16 -4.13
CA ALA A 86 8.48 -11.98 -4.25
C ALA A 86 8.81 -13.45 -4.46
N LYS A 87 9.73 -13.75 -5.39
CA LYS A 87 10.15 -15.14 -5.66
C LYS A 87 10.72 -15.82 -4.40
N LYS A 88 11.53 -15.11 -3.61
CA LYS A 88 12.07 -15.65 -2.34
C LYS A 88 10.97 -15.97 -1.34
N ARG A 89 9.99 -15.08 -1.16
CA ARG A 89 8.88 -15.29 -0.22
C ARG A 89 7.99 -16.47 -0.65
N TYR A 90 7.70 -16.59 -1.94
CA TYR A 90 6.97 -17.75 -2.48
C TYR A 90 7.71 -19.07 -2.20
N ALA A 91 9.03 -19.12 -2.41
CA ALA A 91 9.82 -20.33 -2.11
C ALA A 91 9.84 -20.66 -0.60
N GLN A 92 9.99 -19.65 0.26
CA GLN A 92 9.95 -19.86 1.72
C GLN A 92 8.58 -20.37 2.20
N GLN A 93 7.51 -19.94 1.57
CA GLN A 93 6.16 -20.42 1.89
C GLN A 93 5.97 -21.87 1.45
N SER A 94 6.48 -22.27 0.27
CA SER A 94 6.42 -23.67 -0.15
C SER A 94 7.20 -24.59 0.79
N ASP A 95 8.39 -24.17 1.23
CA ASP A 95 9.23 -25.00 2.12
C ASP A 95 8.56 -25.22 3.49
N LYS A 96 8.01 -24.15 4.10
CA LYS A 96 7.27 -24.22 5.38
C LYS A 96 6.07 -25.18 5.33
N MET A 97 5.37 -25.23 4.19
CA MET A 97 4.24 -26.14 4.00
C MET A 97 4.68 -27.61 3.98
N THR A 98 5.87 -27.90 3.45
CA THR A 98 6.41 -29.27 3.39
C THR A 98 6.94 -29.77 4.73
N GLU A 99 7.46 -28.90 5.60
CA GLU A 99 7.96 -29.29 6.93
C GLU A 99 6.85 -29.52 7.96
N THR A 100 5.69 -28.85 7.81
CA THR A 100 4.59 -28.94 8.78
C THR A 100 3.71 -30.20 8.58
N SER A 101 3.93 -30.96 7.50
CA SER A 101 3.21 -32.20 7.18
C SER A 101 3.99 -33.50 7.48
N LEU A 102 5.11 -33.41 8.20
CA LEU A 102 5.93 -34.56 8.68
C LEU A 102 5.73 -34.78 10.18
#